data_AF-D1C1V7-F1
#
_entry.id   AF-D1C1V7-F1
#
_cell.length_a   1.000
_cell.length_b   1.000
_cell.length_c   1.000
_cell.angle_alpha   90.00
_cell.angle_beta   90.00
_cell.angle_gamma   90.00
#
_symmetry.space_group_name_H-M   'P 1'
#
loop_
_entity.id
_entity.type
_entity.pdbx_description
1 polymer ?
#
loop_
_entity_poly.entity_id
_entity_poly.type
_entity_poly.pdbx_seq_one_letter_code
_entity_poly.pdbx_strand_id
1 'polypeptide(L)'
;MLYRFVSGDVPIMIMLYLVFWLWARGRVSLLRQVAVHDTPVWNWIGRVTLGIVLAFPVWVTLFDNWRQLLGYALSPAKRWQSDPFDTVLTAAPIRDITLVLLAAGLLGCALLYSRHRGSIPLAVMWAAIGLACIYFLNPIRIRLDVYLYGTQASLADPQPIDVGFILFWATGLYALITGLLAAGAALLFAGVALPVRLVYWLATRGRVEQEAPVYQVFHRKARALHDPAAAGGETGPPTNPESVG
;
A
#
# COMPACT_ATOMS: atom_id res chain seq x y z
N MET A 1 28.55 10.26 -9.34
CA MET A 1 27.33 10.49 -8.53
C MET A 1 26.10 9.80 -9.13
N LEU A 2 25.90 9.86 -10.46
CA LEU A 2 24.78 9.21 -11.15
C LEU A 2 24.72 7.69 -10.92
N TYR A 3 25.86 6.99 -10.97
CA TYR A 3 25.91 5.56 -10.65
C TYR A 3 25.31 5.23 -9.26
N ARG A 4 25.73 5.95 -8.21
CA ARG A 4 25.21 5.74 -6.83
C ARG A 4 23.71 6.03 -6.72
N PHE A 5 23.20 6.96 -7.52
CA PHE A 5 21.78 7.23 -7.59
C PHE A 5 21.03 6.10 -8.30
N VAL A 6 21.57 5.53 -9.39
CA VAL A 6 20.96 4.42 -10.15
C VAL A 6 21.03 3.07 -9.41
N SER A 7 22.09 2.86 -8.62
CA SER A 7 22.28 1.65 -7.83
C SER A 7 21.62 1.71 -6.45
N GLY A 8 21.22 2.90 -5.97
CA GLY A 8 20.75 3.12 -4.61
C GLY A 8 19.26 2.91 -4.40
N ASP A 9 18.86 2.83 -3.13
CA ASP A 9 17.47 2.61 -2.71
C ASP A 9 16.64 3.90 -2.59
N VAL A 10 17.29 5.07 -2.50
CA VAL A 10 16.61 6.37 -2.33
C VAL A 10 15.57 6.67 -3.42
N PRO A 11 15.84 6.41 -4.73
CA PRO A 11 14.82 6.67 -5.76
C PRO A 11 13.60 5.76 -5.64
N ILE A 12 13.78 4.52 -5.16
CA ILE A 12 12.68 3.58 -4.90
C ILE A 12 11.79 4.14 -3.77
N MET A 13 12.42 4.64 -2.69
CA MET A 13 11.70 5.30 -1.59
C MET A 13 10.89 6.51 -2.07
N ILE A 14 11.51 7.38 -2.87
CA ILE A 14 10.85 8.58 -3.44
C ILE A 14 9.64 8.15 -4.27
N MET A 15 9.79 7.15 -5.13
CA MET A 15 8.70 6.65 -5.96
C MET A 15 7.58 6.03 -5.11
N LEU A 16 7.90 5.26 -4.07
CA LEU A 16 6.92 4.72 -3.13
C LEU A 16 6.11 5.84 -2.44
N TYR A 17 6.77 6.89 -1.95
CA TYR A 17 6.08 8.02 -1.35
C TYR A 17 5.28 8.84 -2.35
N LEU A 18 5.74 8.97 -3.58
CA LEU A 18 4.96 9.60 -4.65
C LEU A 18 3.67 8.83 -4.91
N VAL A 19 3.75 7.50 -4.99
CA VAL A 19 2.57 6.62 -5.13
C VAL A 19 1.64 6.75 -3.92
N PHE A 20 2.18 6.72 -2.70
CA PHE A 20 1.40 6.91 -1.48
C PHE A 20 0.71 8.27 -1.44
N TRP A 21 1.41 9.34 -1.83
CA TRP A 21 0.87 10.69 -1.88
C TRP A 21 -0.25 10.83 -2.91
N LEU A 22 -0.04 10.33 -4.14
CA LEU A 22 -1.05 10.34 -5.20
C LEU A 22 -2.31 9.57 -4.76
N TRP A 23 -2.13 8.40 -4.14
CA TRP A 23 -3.24 7.62 -3.61
C TRP A 23 -3.96 8.31 -2.44
N ALA A 24 -3.19 8.85 -1.49
CA ALA A 24 -3.71 9.54 -0.31
C ALA A 24 -4.56 10.77 -0.67
N ARG A 25 -4.13 11.53 -1.69
CA ARG A 25 -4.84 12.73 -2.16
C ARG A 25 -6.28 12.43 -2.57
N GLY A 26 -6.53 11.27 -3.19
CA GLY A 26 -7.88 10.84 -3.56
C GLY A 26 -8.68 10.17 -2.44
N ARG A 27 -8.06 9.91 -1.27
CA ARG A 27 -8.60 9.02 -0.22
C ARG A 27 -8.46 9.60 1.20
N VAL A 28 -8.38 10.93 1.33
CA VAL A 28 -8.22 11.61 2.63
C VAL A 28 -9.30 11.20 3.65
N SER A 29 -10.54 11.03 3.21
CA SER A 29 -11.64 10.58 4.08
C SER A 29 -11.41 9.16 4.64
N LEU A 30 -10.85 8.25 3.84
CA LEU A 30 -10.48 6.90 4.26
C LEU A 30 -9.31 6.94 5.24
N LEU A 31 -8.28 7.75 4.97
CA LEU A 31 -7.16 7.93 5.89
C LEU A 31 -7.59 8.48 7.25
N ARG A 32 -8.51 9.44 7.25
CA ARG A 32 -9.11 9.96 8.49
C ARG A 32 -9.89 8.88 9.24
N GLN A 33 -10.66 8.06 8.53
CA GLN A 33 -11.35 6.92 9.13
C GLN A 33 -10.38 5.93 9.73
N VAL A 34 -9.24 5.66 9.08
CA VAL A 34 -8.18 4.79 9.63
C VAL A 34 -7.55 5.38 10.89
N ALA A 35 -7.34 6.69 10.95
CA ALA A 35 -6.64 7.36 12.05
C ALA A 35 -7.54 7.74 13.26
N VAL A 36 -8.85 7.82 13.05
CA VAL A 36 -9.83 8.26 14.05
C VAL A 36 -10.99 7.27 14.11
N HIS A 37 -11.17 6.66 15.27
CA HIS A 37 -12.15 5.63 15.59
C HIS A 37 -12.85 5.96 16.91
N ASP A 38 -14.00 5.32 17.12
CA ASP A 38 -14.87 5.54 18.29
C ASP A 38 -14.25 5.09 19.62
N THR A 39 -13.23 4.22 19.58
CA THR A 39 -12.60 3.65 20.77
C THR A 39 -11.09 3.90 20.80
N PRO A 40 -10.50 4.13 21.98
CA PRO A 40 -9.09 4.52 22.12
C PRO A 40 -8.12 3.44 21.64
N VAL A 41 -8.46 2.16 21.84
CA VAL A 41 -7.64 1.02 21.38
C VAL A 41 -7.47 1.04 19.87
N TRP A 42 -8.55 1.27 19.13
CA TRP A 42 -8.49 1.27 17.69
C TRP A 42 -7.86 2.54 17.10
N ASN A 43 -7.96 3.67 17.80
CA ASN A 43 -7.16 4.86 17.46
C ASN A 43 -5.67 4.57 17.50
N TRP A 44 -5.21 3.86 18.54
CA TRP A 44 -3.83 3.42 18.66
C TRP A 44 -3.44 2.46 17.53
N ILE A 45 -4.23 1.42 17.27
CA ILE A 45 -3.98 0.46 16.19
C ILE A 45 -3.87 1.19 14.84
N GLY A 46 -4.82 2.08 14.53
CA GLY A 46 -4.85 2.86 13.30
C GLY A 46 -3.60 3.72 13.11
N ARG A 47 -3.24 4.51 14.12
CA ARG A 47 -2.09 5.43 14.08
C ARG A 47 -0.76 4.70 14.04
N VAL A 48 -0.60 3.65 14.84
CA VAL A 48 0.62 2.81 14.84
C VAL A 48 0.77 2.12 13.49
N THR A 49 -0.30 1.57 12.93
CA THR A 49 -0.24 0.94 11.60
C THR A 49 0.16 1.95 10.54
N LEU A 50 -0.45 3.14 10.50
CA LEU A 50 -0.05 4.20 9.57
C LEU A 50 1.41 4.62 9.78
N GLY A 51 1.84 4.75 11.04
CA GLY A 51 3.23 5.04 11.40
C GLY A 51 4.19 3.99 10.86
N ILE A 52 3.88 2.70 11.01
CA ILE A 52 4.70 1.60 10.49
C ILE A 52 4.71 1.62 8.96
N VAL A 53 3.56 1.78 8.30
CA VAL A 53 3.47 1.83 6.82
C VAL A 53 4.30 2.98 6.25
N LEU A 54 4.36 4.11 6.95
CA LEU A 54 5.18 5.26 6.54
C LEU A 54 6.64 5.10 6.96
N ALA A 55 6.96 4.51 8.10
CA ALA A 55 8.34 4.34 8.55
C ALA A 55 9.08 3.21 7.84
N PHE A 56 8.35 2.16 7.43
CA PHE A 56 8.93 0.99 6.78
C PHE A 56 9.73 1.34 5.52
N PRO A 57 9.23 2.21 4.61
CA PRO A 57 10.03 2.60 3.45
C PRO A 57 11.33 3.32 3.80
N VAL A 58 11.30 4.20 4.80
CA VAL A 58 12.51 4.90 5.28
C VAL A 58 13.49 3.91 5.89
N TRP A 59 13.00 2.98 6.73
CA TRP A 59 13.84 1.96 7.35
C TRP A 59 14.59 1.13 6.30
N VAL A 60 13.87 0.56 5.34
CA VAL A 60 14.48 -0.29 4.32
C VAL A 60 15.49 0.48 3.49
N THR A 61 15.22 1.74 3.16
CA THR A 61 16.12 2.57 2.35
C THR A 61 17.41 2.95 3.08
N LEU A 62 17.36 3.13 4.41
CA LEU A 62 18.51 3.56 5.20
C LEU A 62 19.36 2.39 5.71
N PHE A 63 18.74 1.23 5.96
CA PHE A 63 19.39 0.13 6.67
C PHE A 63 19.38 -1.20 5.92
N ASP A 64 18.39 -1.46 5.07
CA ASP A 64 18.26 -2.72 4.32
C ASP A 64 18.37 -2.44 2.80
N ASN A 65 17.87 -3.33 1.95
CA ASN A 65 17.94 -3.21 0.50
C ASN A 65 16.63 -3.71 -0.15
N TRP A 66 15.96 -2.85 -0.93
CA TRP A 66 14.67 -3.16 -1.57
C TRP A 66 14.78 -4.28 -2.61
N ARG A 67 15.86 -4.26 -3.38
CA ARG A 67 16.12 -5.21 -4.46
C ARG A 67 16.39 -6.61 -3.91
N GLN A 68 17.12 -6.70 -2.80
CA GLN A 68 17.33 -7.94 -2.06
C GLN A 68 16.03 -8.46 -1.40
N LEU A 69 15.12 -7.59 -0.96
CA LEU A 69 13.80 -8.01 -0.46
C LEU A 69 12.95 -8.64 -1.57
N LEU A 70 12.93 -8.05 -2.77
CA LEU A 70 12.27 -8.64 -3.94
C LEU A 70 12.87 -10.00 -4.33
N GLY A 71 14.20 -10.13 -4.23
CA GLY A 71 14.93 -11.37 -4.49
C GLY A 71 14.96 -12.36 -3.31
N TYR A 72 14.31 -12.07 -2.19
CA TYR A 72 14.48 -12.86 -0.97
C TYR A 72 13.99 -14.30 -1.11
N ALA A 73 12.87 -14.50 -1.82
CA ALA A 73 12.29 -15.82 -2.11
C ALA A 73 13.02 -16.57 -3.24
N LEU A 74 13.97 -15.93 -3.93
CA LEU A 74 14.75 -16.58 -4.98
C LEU A 74 15.89 -17.41 -4.37
N SER A 75 16.27 -18.48 -5.08
CA SER A 75 17.46 -19.25 -4.72
C SER A 75 18.71 -18.36 -4.74
N PRO A 76 19.75 -18.67 -3.95
CA PRO A 76 20.99 -17.89 -3.91
C PRO A 76 21.57 -17.60 -5.30
N ALA A 77 21.58 -18.60 -6.19
CA ALA A 77 22.06 -18.46 -7.57
C ALA A 77 21.26 -17.44 -8.41
N LYS A 78 19.94 -17.35 -8.18
CA LYS A 78 19.05 -16.39 -8.87
C LYS A 78 19.03 -15.01 -8.20
N ARG A 79 19.47 -14.91 -6.94
CA ARG A 79 19.49 -13.67 -6.17
C ARG A 79 20.52 -12.67 -6.74
N TRP A 80 21.69 -13.15 -7.15
CA TRP A 80 22.71 -12.34 -7.84
C TRP A 80 22.21 -11.77 -9.18
N GLN A 81 21.34 -12.49 -9.88
CA GLN A 81 20.70 -11.99 -11.10
C GLN A 81 19.65 -10.93 -10.81
N SER A 82 19.10 -10.93 -9.58
CA SER A 82 18.06 -9.99 -9.16
C SER A 82 18.62 -8.67 -8.62
N ASP A 83 19.89 -8.60 -8.27
CA ASP A 83 20.55 -7.32 -7.97
C ASP A 83 22.03 -7.38 -8.32
N PRO A 84 22.43 -6.98 -9.55
CA PRO A 84 23.83 -7.00 -9.94
C PRO A 84 24.64 -5.87 -9.30
N PHE A 85 23.98 -4.88 -8.66
CA PHE A 85 24.65 -3.72 -8.08
C PHE A 85 25.16 -3.95 -6.66
N ASP A 86 24.56 -4.90 -5.93
CA ASP A 86 24.89 -5.16 -4.54
C ASP A 86 25.26 -6.64 -4.34
N THR A 87 26.51 -6.84 -3.93
CA THR A 87 27.11 -8.18 -3.80
C THR A 87 27.14 -8.66 -2.35
N VAL A 88 26.80 -7.79 -1.39
CA VAL A 88 26.83 -8.14 0.03
C VAL A 88 25.40 -8.26 0.53
N LEU A 89 25.08 -9.41 1.13
CA LEU A 89 23.76 -9.61 1.73
C LEU A 89 23.57 -8.71 2.95
N THR A 90 22.37 -8.17 3.12
CA THR A 90 22.00 -7.46 4.35
C THR A 90 22.25 -8.35 5.57
N ALA A 91 22.89 -7.79 6.61
CA ALA A 91 23.13 -8.48 7.86
C ALA A 91 21.81 -8.99 8.48
N ALA A 92 21.82 -10.22 9.01
CA ALA A 92 20.62 -10.89 9.53
C ALA A 92 19.83 -10.05 10.55
N PRO A 93 20.46 -9.38 11.54
CA PRO A 93 19.70 -8.58 12.51
C PRO A 93 18.90 -7.44 11.89
N ILE A 94 19.43 -6.82 10.83
CA ILE A 94 18.73 -5.75 10.13
C ILE A 94 17.56 -6.33 9.34
N ARG A 95 17.79 -7.45 8.63
CA ARG A 95 16.74 -8.14 7.89
C ARG A 95 15.62 -8.62 8.80
N ASP A 96 15.93 -9.11 10.00
CA ASP A 96 14.93 -9.53 10.98
C ASP A 96 14.04 -8.37 11.42
N ILE A 97 14.61 -7.18 11.69
CA ILE A 97 13.83 -5.97 11.99
C ILE A 97 12.92 -5.61 10.81
N THR A 98 13.45 -5.65 9.58
CA THR A 98 12.66 -5.41 8.37
C THR A 98 11.46 -6.37 8.28
N LEU A 99 11.68 -7.67 8.53
CA LEU A 99 10.61 -8.67 8.50
C LEU A 99 9.57 -8.46 9.61
N VAL A 100 10.01 -8.06 10.82
CA VAL A 100 9.12 -7.72 11.94
C VAL A 100 8.26 -6.49 11.60
N LEU A 101 8.86 -5.43 11.07
CA LEU A 101 8.13 -4.23 10.65
C LEU A 101 7.12 -4.55 9.54
N LEU A 102 7.52 -5.37 8.56
CA LEU A 102 6.64 -5.82 7.49
C LEU A 102 5.46 -6.63 8.06
N ALA A 103 5.72 -7.61 8.91
CA ALA A 103 4.69 -8.45 9.52
C ALA A 103 3.71 -7.62 10.39
N ALA A 104 4.24 -6.72 11.23
CA ALA A 104 3.43 -5.83 12.07
C ALA A 104 2.56 -4.88 11.21
N GLY A 105 3.13 -4.30 10.16
CA GLY A 105 2.40 -3.44 9.22
C GLY A 105 1.29 -4.20 8.49
N LEU A 106 1.58 -5.40 7.97
CA LEU A 106 0.60 -6.25 7.30
C LEU A 106 -0.54 -6.66 8.24
N LEU A 107 -0.20 -7.06 9.48
CA LEU A 107 -1.18 -7.46 10.48
C LEU A 107 -2.08 -6.28 10.89
N GLY A 108 -1.50 -5.10 11.14
CA GLY A 108 -2.24 -3.88 11.43
C GLY A 108 -3.21 -3.52 10.30
N CYS A 109 -2.73 -3.54 9.05
CA CYS A 109 -3.55 -3.31 7.87
C CYS A 109 -4.67 -4.35 7.74
N ALA A 110 -4.38 -5.63 7.97
CA ALA A 110 -5.35 -6.73 7.90
C ALA A 110 -6.44 -6.62 8.96
N LEU A 111 -6.07 -6.21 10.19
CA LEU A 111 -7.02 -5.95 11.27
C LEU A 111 -7.95 -4.78 10.93
N LEU A 112 -7.39 -3.67 10.46
CA LEU A 112 -8.17 -2.51 10.02
C LEU A 112 -9.08 -2.84 8.84
N TYR A 113 -8.57 -3.59 7.87
CA TYR A 113 -9.34 -4.10 6.74
C TYR A 113 -10.54 -4.95 7.20
N SER A 114 -10.30 -5.86 8.15
CA SER A 114 -11.35 -6.72 8.70
C SER A 114 -12.42 -5.92 9.45
N ARG A 115 -12.00 -4.93 10.25
CA ARG A 115 -12.88 -4.00 10.95
C ARG A 115 -13.76 -3.18 10.01
N HIS A 116 -13.19 -2.67 8.91
CA HIS A 116 -13.92 -1.86 7.93
C HIS A 116 -14.71 -2.70 6.91
N ARG A 117 -15.03 -3.96 7.25
CA ARG A 117 -15.78 -4.90 6.41
C ARG A 117 -15.16 -5.13 5.03
N GLY A 118 -13.84 -5.21 4.97
CA GLY A 118 -13.14 -5.69 3.79
C GLY A 118 -13.74 -7.01 3.28
N SER A 119 -14.05 -7.06 1.99
CA SER A 119 -14.71 -8.20 1.35
C SER A 119 -13.68 -9.23 0.91
N ILE A 120 -13.90 -10.51 1.25
CA ILE A 120 -13.02 -11.63 0.84
C ILE A 120 -12.69 -11.59 -0.67
N PRO A 121 -13.65 -11.36 -1.59
CA PRO A 121 -13.35 -11.27 -3.01
C PRO A 121 -12.33 -10.19 -3.37
N LEU A 122 -12.33 -9.05 -2.65
CA LEU A 122 -11.38 -7.98 -2.91
C LEU A 122 -9.95 -8.40 -2.51
N ALA A 123 -9.77 -9.08 -1.37
CA ALA A 123 -8.47 -9.62 -0.98
C ALA A 123 -7.95 -10.66 -1.98
N VAL A 124 -8.83 -11.56 -2.43
CA VAL A 124 -8.49 -12.56 -3.47
C VAL A 124 -8.12 -11.90 -4.79
N MET A 125 -8.85 -10.86 -5.20
CA MET A 125 -8.54 -10.08 -6.40
C MET A 125 -7.16 -9.42 -6.29
N TRP A 126 -6.83 -8.82 -5.14
CA TRP A 126 -5.50 -8.24 -4.90
C TRP A 126 -4.39 -9.29 -4.94
N ALA A 127 -4.62 -10.50 -4.41
CA ALA A 127 -3.67 -11.60 -4.53
C ALA A 127 -3.44 -11.99 -5.99
N ALA A 128 -4.51 -12.15 -6.77
CA ALA A 128 -4.43 -12.52 -8.18
C ALA A 128 -3.70 -11.46 -9.01
N ILE A 129 -4.03 -10.18 -8.82
CA ILE A 129 -3.36 -9.06 -9.49
C ILE A 129 -1.89 -9.01 -9.08
N GLY A 130 -1.59 -9.12 -7.78
CA GLY A 130 -0.22 -9.11 -7.27
C GLY A 130 0.62 -10.24 -7.86
N LEU A 131 0.06 -11.46 -7.89
CA LEU A 131 0.72 -12.62 -8.47
C LEU A 131 0.95 -12.46 -9.98
N ALA A 132 -0.04 -11.98 -10.73
CA ALA A 132 0.08 -11.72 -12.15
C ALA A 132 1.17 -10.66 -12.43
N CYS A 133 1.15 -9.55 -11.70
CA CYS A 133 2.17 -8.51 -11.83
C CYS A 133 3.57 -9.07 -11.53
N ILE A 134 3.76 -9.84 -10.47
CA ILE A 134 5.06 -10.46 -10.17
C ILE A 134 5.49 -11.40 -11.30
N TYR A 135 4.59 -12.24 -11.79
CA TYR A 135 4.88 -13.20 -12.85
C TYR A 135 5.33 -12.52 -14.15
N PHE A 136 4.63 -11.46 -14.58
CA PHE A 136 4.92 -10.79 -15.85
C PHE A 136 6.00 -9.71 -15.75
N LEU A 137 6.04 -8.94 -14.66
CA LEU A 137 6.92 -7.77 -14.54
C LEU A 137 8.29 -8.12 -13.98
N ASN A 138 8.41 -9.16 -13.15
CA ASN A 138 9.70 -9.51 -12.54
C ASN A 138 10.77 -9.93 -13.56
N PRO A 139 10.45 -10.73 -14.61
CA PRO A 139 11.42 -11.04 -15.66
C PRO A 139 11.89 -9.79 -16.43
N ILE A 140 10.98 -8.84 -16.69
CA ILE A 140 11.32 -7.57 -17.35
C ILE A 140 12.27 -6.76 -16.47
N ARG A 141 11.98 -6.71 -15.16
CA ARG A 141 12.80 -6.02 -14.17
C ARG A 141 14.21 -6.57 -14.10
N ILE A 142 14.37 -7.89 -14.03
CA ILE A 142 15.69 -8.54 -14.01
C ILE A 142 16.50 -8.17 -15.25
N ARG A 143 15.88 -8.17 -16.45
CA ARG A 143 16.57 -7.79 -17.69
C ARG A 143 17.00 -6.32 -17.70
N LEU A 144 16.15 -5.43 -17.20
CA LEU A 144 16.48 -4.00 -17.10
C LEU A 144 17.61 -3.74 -16.09
N ASP A 145 17.64 -4.45 -14.98
CA ASP A 145 18.73 -4.36 -14.01
C ASP A 145 20.06 -4.79 -14.60
N VAL A 146 20.09 -5.92 -15.33
CA VAL A 146 21.30 -6.39 -16.02
C VAL A 146 21.74 -5.40 -17.11
N TYR A 147 20.79 -4.84 -17.86
CA TYR A 147 21.11 -3.83 -18.89
C TYR A 147 21.74 -2.58 -18.28
N LEU A 148 21.15 -2.03 -17.22
CA LEU A 148 21.67 -0.84 -16.54
C LEU A 148 22.98 -1.10 -15.80
N TYR A 149 23.22 -2.32 -15.35
CA TYR A 149 24.53 -2.71 -14.83
C TYR A 149 25.58 -2.77 -15.95
N GLY A 150 25.22 -3.31 -17.12
CA GLY A 150 26.11 -3.33 -18.30
C GLY A 150 26.54 -1.94 -18.78
N THR A 151 25.75 -0.90 -18.53
CA THR A 151 26.09 0.49 -18.85
C THR A 151 26.89 1.21 -17.77
N GLN A 152 27.40 0.49 -16.76
CA GLN A 152 28.18 1.03 -15.64
C GLN A 152 29.40 1.86 -16.06
N ALA A 153 30.10 1.48 -17.14
CA ALA A 153 31.23 2.25 -17.65
C ALA A 153 30.81 3.66 -18.11
N SER A 154 29.67 3.77 -18.80
CA SER A 154 29.08 5.05 -19.22
C SER A 154 28.47 5.85 -18.06
N LEU A 155 28.12 5.19 -16.95
CA LEU A 155 27.60 5.83 -15.73
C LEU A 155 28.70 6.50 -14.88
N ALA A 156 29.96 6.10 -15.06
CA ALA A 156 31.11 6.62 -14.32
C ALA A 156 31.58 7.98 -14.86
N ASP A 157 31.55 8.16 -16.18
CA ASP A 157 31.90 9.41 -16.87
C ASP A 157 30.89 9.71 -18.01
N PRO A 158 29.69 10.22 -17.69
CA PRO A 158 28.61 10.32 -18.66
C PRO A 158 28.73 11.57 -19.54
N GLN A 159 28.58 11.41 -20.86
CA GLN A 159 28.32 12.57 -21.72
C GLN A 159 26.89 13.10 -21.47
N PRO A 160 26.60 14.39 -21.73
CA PRO A 160 25.28 14.97 -21.46
C PRO A 160 24.11 14.22 -22.11
N ILE A 161 24.30 13.66 -23.32
CA ILE A 161 23.29 12.86 -24.00
C ILE A 161 23.04 11.51 -23.31
N ASP A 162 24.09 10.91 -22.74
CA ASP A 162 24.00 9.67 -21.98
C ASP A 162 23.24 9.89 -20.67
N VAL A 163 23.42 11.04 -20.01
CA VAL A 163 22.69 11.38 -18.78
C VAL A 163 21.17 11.35 -19.01
N GLY A 164 20.68 11.98 -20.09
CA GLY A 164 19.25 11.99 -20.40
C GLY A 164 18.69 10.60 -20.68
N PHE A 165 19.41 9.81 -21.48
CA PHE A 165 19.03 8.43 -21.81
C PHE A 165 19.01 7.54 -20.56
N ILE A 166 20.04 7.65 -19.70
CA ILE A 166 20.16 6.90 -18.45
C ILE A 166 19.02 7.25 -17.49
N LEU A 167 18.70 8.53 -17.31
CA LEU A 167 17.62 8.96 -16.42
C LEU A 167 16.25 8.45 -16.87
N PHE A 168 16.00 8.43 -18.19
CA PHE A 168 14.77 7.86 -18.75
C PHE A 168 14.61 6.37 -18.38
N TRP A 169 15.64 5.56 -18.64
CA TRP A 169 15.61 4.13 -18.32
C TRP A 169 15.60 3.84 -16.83
N ALA A 170 16.37 4.59 -16.03
CA ALA A 170 16.37 4.46 -14.57
C ALA A 170 14.98 4.77 -13.98
N THR A 171 14.30 5.80 -14.49
CA THR A 171 12.92 6.12 -14.07
C THR A 171 11.97 4.96 -14.38
N GLY A 172 12.06 4.37 -15.58
CA GLY A 172 11.29 3.19 -15.95
C GLY A 172 11.56 1.99 -15.05
N LEU A 173 12.84 1.73 -14.73
CA LEU A 173 13.23 0.69 -13.78
C LEU A 173 12.63 0.94 -12.39
N TYR A 174 12.71 2.15 -11.85
CA TYR A 174 12.18 2.47 -10.53
C TYR A 174 10.66 2.39 -10.46
N ALA A 175 9.97 2.79 -11.52
CA ALA A 175 8.52 2.59 -11.64
C ALA A 175 8.18 1.09 -11.63
N LEU A 176 8.96 0.27 -12.33
CA LEU A 176 8.77 -1.18 -12.40
C LEU A 176 9.04 -1.87 -11.05
N ILE A 177 10.16 -1.54 -10.38
CA ILE A 177 10.50 -2.03 -9.05
C ILE A 177 9.42 -1.63 -8.04
N THR A 178 8.97 -0.38 -8.06
CA THR A 178 7.91 0.11 -7.18
C THR A 178 6.60 -0.63 -7.43
N GLY A 179 6.24 -0.87 -8.69
CA GLY A 179 5.08 -1.67 -9.06
C GLY A 179 5.16 -3.11 -8.56
N LEU A 180 6.35 -3.73 -8.64
CA LEU A 180 6.60 -5.07 -8.09
C LEU A 180 6.53 -5.11 -6.57
N LEU A 181 7.07 -4.09 -5.88
CA LEU A 181 6.96 -3.96 -4.43
C LEU A 181 5.50 -3.80 -4.00
N ALA A 182 4.72 -2.98 -4.72
CA ALA A 182 3.29 -2.82 -4.46
C ALA A 182 2.52 -4.13 -4.71
N ALA A 183 2.85 -4.86 -5.78
CA ALA A 183 2.27 -6.16 -6.09
C ALA A 183 2.61 -7.22 -5.03
N GLY A 184 3.87 -7.27 -4.59
CA GLY A 184 4.32 -8.12 -3.48
C GLY A 184 3.62 -7.79 -2.17
N ALA A 185 3.52 -6.51 -1.83
CA ALA A 185 2.77 -6.05 -0.66
C ALA A 185 1.29 -6.43 -0.74
N ALA A 186 0.65 -6.31 -1.90
CA ALA A 186 -0.75 -6.72 -2.11
C ALA A 186 -0.95 -8.23 -1.93
N LEU A 187 -0.03 -9.04 -2.47
CA LEU A 187 -0.06 -10.49 -2.31
C LEU A 187 0.13 -10.92 -0.84
N LEU A 188 1.14 -10.36 -0.17
CA LEU A 188 1.40 -10.63 1.25
C LEU A 188 0.25 -10.16 2.13
N PHE A 189 -0.28 -8.96 1.87
CA PHE A 189 -1.44 -8.43 2.55
C PHE A 189 -2.64 -9.36 2.38
N ALA A 190 -2.94 -9.84 1.18
CA ALA A 190 -4.05 -10.77 0.98
C ALA A 190 -3.84 -12.08 1.76
N GLY A 191 -2.61 -12.61 1.77
CA GLY A 191 -2.24 -13.80 2.54
C GLY A 191 -2.48 -13.64 4.05
N VAL A 192 -2.28 -12.44 4.61
CA VAL A 192 -2.53 -12.14 6.03
C VAL A 192 -3.99 -11.73 6.27
N ALA A 193 -4.60 -10.98 5.36
CA ALA A 193 -5.94 -10.43 5.51
C ALA A 193 -7.03 -11.51 5.51
N LEU A 194 -6.89 -12.55 4.69
CA LEU A 194 -7.85 -13.66 4.65
C LEU A 194 -7.99 -14.40 6.00
N PRO A 195 -6.92 -14.92 6.62
CA PRO A 195 -7.03 -15.58 7.92
C PRO A 195 -7.44 -14.61 9.03
N VAL A 196 -6.90 -13.39 9.06
CA VAL A 196 -7.29 -12.37 10.05
C VAL A 196 -8.77 -12.04 9.94
N ARG A 197 -9.30 -11.91 8.72
CA ARG A 197 -10.73 -11.67 8.48
C ARG A 197 -11.60 -12.80 8.97
N LEU A 198 -11.18 -14.04 8.72
CA LEU A 198 -11.88 -15.24 9.18
C LEU A 198 -11.93 -15.29 10.70
N VAL A 199 -10.79 -15.09 11.38
CA VAL A 199 -10.69 -15.05 12.84
C VAL A 199 -11.54 -13.91 13.40
N TYR A 200 -11.44 -12.71 12.83
CA TYR A 200 -12.24 -11.55 13.25
C TYR A 200 -13.74 -11.83 13.12
N TRP A 201 -14.17 -12.39 11.99
CA TRP A 201 -15.57 -12.76 11.77
C TRP A 201 -16.08 -13.80 12.76
N LEU A 202 -15.29 -14.83 13.06
CA LEU A 202 -15.64 -15.83 14.07
C LEU A 202 -15.76 -15.21 15.46
N ALA A 203 -14.84 -14.31 15.82
CA ALA A 203 -14.82 -13.64 17.12
C ALA A 203 -15.97 -12.63 17.31
N THR A 204 -16.47 -12.04 16.23
CA THR A 204 -17.58 -11.05 16.29
C THR A 204 -18.93 -11.61 15.87
N ARG A 205 -19.00 -12.92 15.56
CA ARG A 205 -20.23 -13.61 15.16
C ARG A 205 -21.31 -13.46 16.24
N GLY A 206 -22.44 -12.85 15.87
CA GLY A 206 -23.59 -12.65 16.76
C GLY A 206 -23.64 -11.33 17.52
N ARG A 207 -22.61 -10.48 17.42
CA ARG A 207 -22.73 -9.07 17.83
C ARG A 207 -23.39 -8.30 16.68
N VAL A 208 -24.48 -7.58 16.96
CA VAL A 208 -25.04 -6.58 16.05
C VAL A 208 -24.04 -5.42 15.98
N GLU A 209 -22.95 -5.62 15.23
CA GLU A 209 -21.91 -4.61 15.05
C GLU A 209 -22.50 -3.44 14.27
N GLN A 210 -22.70 -2.32 14.97
CA GLN A 210 -23.10 -1.02 14.43
C GLN A 210 -22.40 -0.78 13.10
N GLU A 211 -23.18 -0.62 12.03
CA GLU A 211 -22.67 -0.29 10.71
C GLU A 211 -21.76 0.93 10.82
N ALA A 212 -20.56 0.86 10.22
CA ALA A 212 -19.68 2.02 10.16
C ALA A 212 -20.48 3.22 9.61
N PRO A 213 -20.34 4.43 10.18
CA PRO A 213 -21.23 5.57 9.93
C PRO A 213 -21.47 5.88 8.44
N VAL A 214 -20.48 5.58 7.60
CA VAL A 214 -20.55 5.75 6.14
C VAL A 214 -21.60 4.84 5.50
N TYR A 215 -21.69 3.58 5.91
CA TYR A 215 -22.70 2.66 5.39
C TYR A 215 -24.11 3.06 5.82
N GLN A 216 -24.26 3.69 6.99
CA GLN A 216 -25.53 4.26 7.42
C GLN A 216 -25.97 5.41 6.51
N VAL A 217 -25.04 6.25 6.04
CA VAL A 217 -25.35 7.33 5.08
C VAL A 217 -25.77 6.75 3.72
N PHE A 218 -25.07 5.71 3.23
CA PHE A 218 -25.46 5.03 1.99
C PHE A 218 -26.82 4.33 2.13
N HIS A 219 -27.10 3.68 3.25
CA HIS A 219 -28.41 3.08 3.51
C HIS A 219 -29.52 4.11 3.62
N ARG A 220 -29.27 5.27 4.26
CA ARG A 220 -30.24 6.38 4.28
C ARG A 220 -30.51 6.92 2.88
N LYS A 221 -29.48 7.14 2.05
CA LYS A 221 -29.65 7.57 0.66
C LYS A 221 -30.36 6.53 -0.20
N ALA A 222 -30.02 5.25 -0.04
CA ALA A 222 -30.68 4.16 -0.77
C ALA A 222 -32.15 3.99 -0.35
N ARG A 223 -32.46 4.12 0.95
CA ARG A 223 -33.85 4.15 1.43
C ARG A 223 -34.62 5.37 0.93
N ALA A 224 -34.01 6.55 0.93
CA ALA A 224 -34.63 7.76 0.39
C ALA A 224 -34.91 7.67 -1.12
N LEU A 225 -34.13 6.88 -1.85
CA LEU A 225 -34.36 6.58 -3.28
C LEU A 225 -35.46 5.52 -3.50
N HIS A 226 -35.71 4.63 -2.55
CA HIS A 226 -36.74 3.58 -2.66
C HIS A 226 -38.09 4.00 -2.06
N ASP A 227 -38.09 4.84 -1.01
CA ASP A 227 -39.29 5.39 -0.37
C ASP A 227 -39.20 6.93 -0.28
N PRO A 228 -39.51 7.66 -1.36
CA PRO A 228 -39.49 9.12 -1.35
C PRO A 228 -40.51 9.73 -0.36
N ALA A 229 -41.55 8.98 0.02
CA ALA A 229 -42.55 9.41 1.00
C ALA A 229 -42.01 9.48 2.44
N ALA A 230 -40.98 8.70 2.79
CA ALA A 230 -40.34 8.76 4.11
C ALA A 230 -39.36 9.93 4.26
N ALA A 231 -38.94 10.56 3.16
CA ALA A 231 -38.03 11.70 3.15
C ALA A 231 -38.73 13.07 3.28
N GLY A 232 -40.06 13.11 3.17
CA GLY A 232 -40.86 14.34 3.20
C GLY A 232 -41.54 14.68 4.54
N GLY A 233 -41.21 13.97 5.63
CA GLY A 233 -41.91 14.09 6.92
C GLY A 233 -41.60 15.33 7.78
N GLU A 234 -40.63 16.17 7.40
CA GLU A 234 -40.26 17.37 8.15
C GLU A 234 -40.33 18.63 7.29
N THR A 235 -41.49 18.94 6.73
CA THR A 235 -41.87 20.33 6.42
C THR A 235 -43.37 20.48 6.58
N GLY A 236 -43.82 20.64 7.82
CA GLY A 236 -45.14 21.23 8.06
C GLY A 236 -45.14 22.68 7.54
N PRO A 237 -46.15 23.11 6.78
CA PRO A 237 -46.23 24.48 6.29
C PRO A 237 -46.28 25.46 7.48
N PRO A 238 -45.66 26.65 7.38
CA PRO A 238 -45.82 27.67 8.40
C PRO A 238 -47.30 28.07 8.44
N THR A 239 -47.99 27.71 9.52
CA THR A 239 -49.29 28.25 9.85
C THR A 239 -49.12 29.74 10.12
N ASN A 240 -49.46 30.58 9.14
CA ASN A 240 -49.74 31.99 9.37
C ASN A 240 -50.98 32.09 10.27
N PRO A 241 -50.90 32.72 11.45
CA PRO A 241 -52.09 33.27 12.07
C PRO A 241 -52.37 34.63 11.42
N GLU A 242 -53.43 34.69 10.61
CA GLU A 242 -54.03 35.96 10.20
C GLU A 242 -54.54 36.76 11.41
N SER A 243 -54.40 38.08 11.29
CA SER A 243 -55.11 39.19 11.94
C SER A 243 -56.26 38.88 12.90
N VAL A 244 -56.31 39.57 14.05
CA VAL A 244 -57.43 40.44 14.50
C VAL A 244 -56.94 41.27 15.71
N GLY A 245 -57.11 42.60 15.67
CA GLY A 245 -57.06 43.49 16.85
C GLY A 245 -56.22 44.74 16.68
#